data_AF-A0A7C6GDL4-F1
#
_entry.id   AF-A0A7C6GDL4-F1
#
_cell.length_a   1.000
_cell.length_b   1.000
_cell.length_c   1.000
_cell.angle_alpha   90.00
_cell.angle_beta   90.00
_cell.angle_gamma   90.00
#
_symmetry.space_group_name_H-M   'P 1'
#
loop_
_entity.id
_entity.type
_entity.pdbx_description
1 polymer ?
#
loop_
_entity_poly.entity_id
_entity_poly.type
_entity_poly.pdbx_seq_one_letter_code
_entity_poly.pdbx_strand_id
1 'polypeptide(L)'
;MHKSSKVHFLTAYVEYLLTSGIRSEEYYVGDASRFLRYLLANITEADVINFINHSAQSTSYKNRLRRTLRKFFVFGSEVLAIENLSLILKKTR
;
A
#
# COMPACT_ATOMS: atom_id res chain seq x y z
N MET A 1 23.65 8.45 -3.97
CA MET A 1 22.19 8.34 -4.21
C MET A 1 21.45 8.99 -3.05
N HIS A 2 20.84 10.17 -3.27
CA HIS A 2 19.95 10.76 -2.27
C HIS A 2 18.75 9.81 -2.09
N LYS A 3 18.66 9.13 -0.94
CA LYS A 3 17.46 8.38 -0.57
C LYS A 3 16.36 9.41 -0.31
N SER A 4 15.60 9.76 -1.34
CA SER A 4 14.48 10.69 -1.21
C SER A 4 13.43 10.07 -0.28
N SER A 5 13.14 10.75 0.82
CA SER A 5 12.24 10.30 1.89
C SER A 5 10.75 10.32 1.49
N LYS A 6 10.44 10.71 0.25
CA LYS A 6 9.08 10.89 -0.27
C LYS A 6 8.87 10.18 -1.62
N VAL A 7 9.51 9.03 -1.79
CA VAL A 7 9.34 8.26 -3.02
C VAL A 7 8.15 7.33 -2.84
N HIS A 8 7.03 7.66 -3.48
CA HIS A 8 5.87 6.78 -3.54
C HIS A 8 6.22 5.57 -4.40
N PHE A 9 6.10 4.37 -3.84
CA PHE A 9 6.66 3.12 -4.38
C PHE A 9 6.40 2.90 -5.88
N LEU A 10 5.13 2.99 -6.32
CA LEU A 10 4.78 2.77 -7.72
C LEU A 10 5.24 3.91 -8.64
N THR A 11 5.21 5.16 -8.17
CA THR A 11 5.74 6.30 -8.92
C THR A 11 7.24 6.13 -9.20
N ALA A 12 7.99 5.68 -8.19
CA ALA A 12 9.42 5.37 -8.32
C ALA A 12 9.68 4.28 -9.36
N TYR A 13 8.83 3.26 -9.37
CA TYR A 13 8.98 2.14 -10.29
C TYR A 13 8.71 2.57 -11.73
N VAL A 14 7.70 3.41 -11.97
CA VAL A 14 7.46 4.02 -13.29
C VAL A 14 8.68 4.85 -13.72
N GLU A 15 9.19 5.72 -12.84
CA GLU A 15 10.39 6.53 -13.13
C GLU A 15 11.62 5.65 -13.45
N TYR A 16 11.79 4.53 -12.75
CA TYR A 16 12.83 3.55 -13.01
C TYR A 16 12.69 2.89 -14.39
N LEU A 17 11.47 2.51 -14.79
CA LEU A 17 11.22 1.91 -16.11
C LEU A 17 11.52 2.90 -17.23
N LEU A 18 11.05 4.14 -17.08
CA LEU A 18 11.29 5.22 -18.05
C LEU A 18 12.78 5.52 -18.21
N THR A 19 13.52 5.66 -17.10
CA THR A 19 14.97 5.93 -17.13
C THR A 19 15.78 4.75 -17.67
N SER A 20 15.24 3.52 -17.58
CA SER A 20 15.85 2.31 -18.15
C SER A 20 15.53 2.10 -19.63
N GLY A 21 14.80 3.02 -20.26
CA GLY A 21 14.41 2.93 -21.68
C GLY A 21 13.31 1.91 -21.97
N ILE A 22 12.64 1.39 -20.94
CA ILE A 22 11.54 0.45 -21.09
C ILE A 22 10.27 1.23 -21.44
N ARG A 23 9.80 1.06 -22.69
CA ARG A 23 8.60 1.74 -23.21
C ARG A 23 7.31 0.97 -22.99
N SER A 24 7.40 -0.32 -22.63
CA SER A 24 6.28 -1.21 -22.39
C SER A 24 5.83 -1.18 -20.92
N GLU A 25 5.80 0.01 -20.31
CA GLU A 25 5.61 0.18 -18.86
C GLU A 25 4.31 -0.46 -18.34
N GLU A 26 3.26 -0.52 -19.17
CA GLU A 26 1.97 -1.10 -18.82
C GLU A 26 2.08 -2.57 -18.36
N TYR A 27 2.93 -3.38 -18.99
CA TYR A 27 3.12 -4.78 -18.60
C TYR A 27 3.81 -4.88 -17.25
N TYR A 28 4.90 -4.13 -17.07
CA TYR A 28 5.71 -4.16 -15.85
C TYR A 28 4.92 -3.60 -14.64
N VAL A 29 4.29 -2.44 -14.82
CA VAL A 29 3.44 -1.82 -13.80
C VAL A 29 2.21 -2.68 -13.55
N GLY A 30 1.64 -3.28 -14.59
CA GLY A 30 0.52 -4.21 -14.50
C GLY A 30 0.84 -5.41 -13.62
N ASP A 31 1.95 -6.10 -13.87
CA ASP A 31 2.36 -7.28 -13.10
C ASP A 31 2.75 -6.93 -11.66
N ALA A 32 3.48 -5.82 -11.46
CA ALA A 32 3.75 -5.31 -10.12
C ALA A 32 2.45 -4.98 -9.37
N SER A 33 1.48 -4.34 -10.03
CA SER A 33 0.17 -4.04 -9.45
C SER A 33 -0.61 -5.31 -9.08
N ARG A 34 -0.60 -6.33 -9.95
CA ARG A 34 -1.23 -7.63 -9.66
C ARG A 34 -0.61 -8.29 -8.43
N PHE A 35 0.72 -8.28 -8.31
CA PHE A 35 1.40 -8.83 -7.15
C PHE A 35 1.07 -8.06 -5.86
N LEU A 36 1.08 -6.72 -5.91
CA LEU A 36 0.70 -5.89 -4.75
C LEU A 36 -0.76 -6.12 -4.34
N ARG A 37 -1.67 -6.27 -5.30
CA ARG A 37 -3.07 -6.62 -5.03
C ARG A 37 -3.20 -8.00 -4.39
N TYR A 38 -2.43 -8.98 -4.86
CA TYR A 38 -2.38 -10.30 -4.23
C TYR A 38 -1.92 -10.20 -2.77
N LEU A 39 -0.82 -9.50 -2.48
CA LEU A 39 -0.37 -9.29 -1.11
C LEU A 39 -1.44 -8.58 -0.27
N LEU A 40 -2.02 -7.51 -0.81
CA LEU A 40 -3.03 -6.71 -0.13
C LEU A 40 -4.32 -7.51 0.16
N ALA A 41 -4.70 -8.42 -0.74
CA ALA A 41 -5.84 -9.32 -0.54
C ALA A 41 -5.62 -10.34 0.57
N ASN A 42 -4.37 -10.64 0.92
CA ASN A 42 -4.00 -11.68 1.89
C ASN A 42 -3.48 -11.12 3.21
N ILE A 43 -3.51 -9.79 3.43
CA ILE A 43 -3.10 -9.23 4.72
C ILE A 43 -4.01 -9.70 5.84
N THR A 44 -3.41 -9.87 7.01
CA THR A 44 -4.10 -10.16 8.26
C THR A 44 -4.23 -8.91 9.11
N GLU A 45 -5.05 -8.99 10.15
CA GLU A 45 -5.13 -7.94 11.17
C GLU A 45 -3.79 -7.73 11.87
N ALA A 46 -3.06 -8.82 12.13
CA ALA A 46 -1.73 -8.76 12.73
C ALA A 46 -0.75 -7.98 11.87
N ASP A 47 -0.78 -8.16 10.54
CA ASP A 47 0.09 -7.41 9.61
C ASP A 47 -0.16 -5.90 9.72
N VAL A 48 -1.43 -5.48 9.79
CA VAL A 48 -1.79 -4.07 9.94
C VAL A 48 -1.32 -3.51 11.27
N ILE A 49 -1.53 -4.23 12.36
CA ILE A 49 -1.10 -3.82 13.71
C ILE A 49 0.43 -3.73 13.77
N ASN A 50 1.13 -4.73 13.25
CA ASN A 50 2.59 -4.78 13.20
C ASN A 50 3.15 -3.62 12.37
N PHE A 51 2.56 -3.35 11.21
CA PHE A 51 2.93 -2.19 10.38
C PHE A 51 2.76 -0.87 11.13
N ILE A 52 1.64 -0.65 11.83
CA ILE A 52 1.40 0.58 12.60
C ILE A 52 2.42 0.73 13.73
N ASN A 53 2.67 -0.35 14.48
CA ASN A 53 3.62 -0.33 15.59
C ASN A 53 5.05 -0.13 15.13
N HIS A 54 5.43 -0.69 13.99
CA HIS A 54 6.76 -0.50 13.40
C HIS A 54 6.94 0.94 12.88
N SER A 55 5.91 1.52 12.24
CA SER A 55 6.02 2.81 11.53
C SER A 55 5.91 4.04 12.44
N ALA A 56 5.23 3.92 13.58
CA ALA A 56 4.89 5.06 14.42
C ALA A 56 5.16 4.76 15.89
N GLN A 57 6.05 5.52 16.52
CA GLN A 57 6.39 5.35 17.93
C GLN A 57 5.44 6.11 18.87
N SER A 58 4.88 7.24 18.43
CA SER A 58 3.95 8.03 19.24
C SER A 58 2.49 7.66 19.02
N THR A 59 1.67 7.77 20.07
CA THR A 59 0.22 7.50 20.01
C THR A 59 -0.49 8.37 18.98
N SER A 60 -0.14 9.66 18.90
CA SER A 60 -0.69 10.59 17.91
C SER A 60 -0.42 10.11 16.48
N TYR A 61 0.80 9.66 16.18
CA TYR A 61 1.13 9.17 14.85
C TYR A 61 0.44 7.83 14.55
N LYS A 62 0.39 6.89 15.51
CA LYS A 62 -0.38 5.64 15.35
C LYS A 62 -1.85 5.92 15.00
N ASN A 63 -2.48 6.89 15.67
CA ASN A 63 -3.87 7.27 15.41
C ASN A 63 -4.05 7.90 14.02
N ARG A 64 -3.13 8.77 13.60
CA ARG A 64 -3.13 9.32 12.24
C ARG A 64 -3.00 8.21 11.19
N LEU A 65 -2.07 7.27 11.39
CA LEU A 65 -1.80 6.18 10.45
C LEU A 65 -3.01 5.23 10.32
N ARG A 66 -3.67 4.90 11.44
CA ARG A 66 -4.95 4.15 11.42
C ARG A 66 -6.01 4.86 10.58
N ARG A 67 -6.17 6.18 10.76
CA ARG A 67 -7.16 6.96 10.01
C ARG A 67 -6.87 6.99 8.51
N THR A 68 -5.61 7.13 8.11
CA THR A 68 -5.23 7.12 6.70
C THR A 68 -5.36 5.74 6.08
N LEU A 69 -4.98 4.68 6.80
CA LEU A 69 -5.16 3.29 6.34
C LEU A 69 -6.64 2.94 6.17
N ARG A 70 -7.52 3.40 7.07
CA ARG A 70 -8.97 3.21 6.88
C ARG A 70 -9.47 3.73 5.54
N LYS A 71 -9.07 4.96 5.17
CA LYS A 71 -9.44 5.52 3.86
C LYS A 71 -8.91 4.67 2.70
N PHE A 72 -7.67 4.20 2.82
CA PHE A 72 -7.07 3.32 1.81
C PHE A 72 -7.78 1.97 1.70
N PHE A 73 -8.15 1.34 2.82
CA PHE A 73 -8.87 0.06 2.81
C PHE A 73 -10.29 0.19 2.27
N VAL A 74 -10.98 1.32 2.53
CA VAL A 74 -12.27 1.62 1.88
C VAL A 74 -12.08 1.69 0.36
N PHE A 75 -11.11 2.47 -0.11
CA PHE A 75 -10.78 2.53 -1.54
C PHE A 75 -10.43 1.14 -2.13
N GLY A 76 -9.61 0.37 -1.43
CA GLY A 76 -9.21 -0.96 -1.88
C GLY A 76 -10.39 -1.94 -1.95
N SER A 77 -11.34 -1.83 -1.03
CA SER A 77 -12.56 -2.64 -1.06
C SER A 77 -13.51 -2.20 -2.17
N GLU A 78 -13.76 -0.90 -2.32
CA GLU A 78 -14.79 -0.36 -3.22
C GLU A 78 -14.33 -0.29 -4.68
N VAL A 79 -13.10 0.18 -4.91
CA VAL A 79 -12.59 0.47 -6.25
C VAL A 79 -11.75 -0.68 -6.79
N LEU A 80 -11.01 -1.36 -5.92
CA LEU A 80 -10.13 -2.47 -6.33
C LEU A 80 -10.77 -3.85 -6.15
N ALA A 81 -11.98 -3.91 -5.59
CA ALA A 81 -12.72 -5.15 -5.29
C ALA A 81 -11.95 -6.15 -4.42
N ILE A 82 -11.13 -5.66 -3.48
CA ILE A 82 -10.37 -6.50 -2.54
C ILE A 82 -11.21 -6.70 -1.28
N GLU A 83 -12.09 -7.71 -1.29
CA GLU A 83 -13.11 -7.94 -0.26
C GLU A 83 -12.55 -8.10 1.16
N ASN A 84 -11.37 -8.73 1.31
CA ASN A 84 -10.73 -8.93 2.62
C ASN A 84 -10.49 -7.60 3.37
N LEU A 85 -10.28 -6.49 2.66
CA LEU A 85 -10.06 -5.18 3.30
C LEU A 85 -11.30 -4.69 4.07
N SER A 86 -12.50 -5.05 3.62
CA SER A 86 -13.74 -4.78 4.37
C SER A 86 -13.81 -5.56 5.69
N LEU A 87 -13.25 -6.77 5.72
CA LEU A 87 -13.17 -7.61 6.92
C LEU A 87 -12.14 -7.04 7.91
N ILE A 88 -10.97 -6.65 7.40
CA ILE A 88 -9.92 -6.00 8.19
C ILE A 88 -10.44 -4.70 8.83
N LEU A 89 -11.20 -3.88 8.09
CA LEU A 89 -11.81 -2.65 8.59
C LEU A 89 -12.76 -2.89 9.78
N LYS A 90 -13.51 -3.99 9.76
CA LYS A 90 -14.46 -4.35 10.84
C LYS A 90 -13.74 -4.79 12.11
N LYS A 91 -12.60 -5.47 11.98
CA LYS A 91 -11.82 -6.00 13.11
C LYS A 91 -10.92 -4.95 13.75
N THR A 92 -10.35 -4.07 12.94
CA THR A 92 -9.48 -2.96 13.39
C THR A 92 -10.26 -1.71 13.83
N ARG A 93 -11.52 -1.88 14.25
CA ARG A 93 -12.41 -0.77 14.56
C ARG A 93 -12.12 -0.15 15.92
#